data_AF-A4S2B2-F1
#
_entry.id   AF-A4S2B2-F1
#
_cell.length_a   1.000
_cell.length_b   1.000
_cell.length_c   1.000
_cell.angle_alpha   90.00
_cell.angle_beta   90.00
_cell.angle_gamma   90.00
#
_symmetry.space_group_name_H-M   'P 1'
#
loop_
_entity.id
_entity.type
_entity.pdbx_description
1 polymer ?
#
loop_
_entity_poly.entity_id
_entity_poly.type
_entity_poly.pdbx_seq_one_letter_code
_entity_poly.pdbx_strand_id
1 'polypeptide(L)' 'MTFTVKAARHVRKKATKGHTDTRPKKHRPSDRNRKAVEYPTVDPATAPAVMTVVSK' A
#
# COMPACT_ATOMS: atom_id res chain seq x y z
N MET A 1 -36.03 37.31 5.35
CA MET A 1 -35.34 36.99 4.08
C MET A 1 -35.15 35.48 4.02
N THR A 2 -35.80 34.79 3.07
CA THR A 2 -35.64 33.34 2.89
C THR A 2 -34.64 33.09 1.76
N PHE A 3 -33.46 32.54 2.08
CA PHE A 3 -32.45 32.17 1.09
C PHE A 3 -32.89 30.88 0.37
N THR A 4 -33.34 30.98 -0.87
CA THR A 4 -33.64 29.80 -1.71
C THR A 4 -32.33 29.18 -2.23
N VAL A 5 -31.90 28.08 -1.62
CA VAL A 5 -30.75 27.28 -2.07
C VAL A 5 -31.19 26.40 -3.25
N LYS A 6 -30.85 26.78 -4.48
CA LYS A 6 -30.99 25.90 -5.66
C LYS A 6 -29.85 24.88 -5.67
N ALA A 7 -30.01 23.77 -4.96
CA ALA A 7 -29.07 22.65 -5.03
C ALA A 7 -29.22 21.90 -6.37
N ALA A 8 -28.09 21.62 -7.04
CA ALA A 8 -28.08 20.82 -8.26
C ALA A 8 -28.51 19.37 -7.96
N ARG A 9 -29.43 18.83 -8.78
CA ARG A 9 -29.92 17.44 -8.67
C ARG A 9 -28.96 16.47 -9.38
N HIS A 10 -27.88 16.08 -8.72
CA HIS A 10 -26.97 15.06 -9.25
C HIS A 10 -27.44 13.63 -8.90
N VAL A 11 -27.41 12.74 -9.89
CA VAL A 11 -27.71 11.32 -9.69
C VAL A 11 -26.58 10.66 -8.88
N ARG A 12 -26.95 9.86 -7.87
CA ARG A 12 -25.98 9.15 -7.03
C ARG A 12 -25.33 7.99 -7.81
N LYS A 13 -24.02 7.78 -7.61
CA LYS A 13 -23.34 6.57 -8.07
C LYS A 13 -23.75 5.40 -7.15
N LYS A 14 -24.21 4.29 -7.74
CA LYS A 14 -24.68 3.08 -7.04
C LYS A 14 -24.03 1.84 -7.63
N ALA A 15 -24.10 0.73 -6.89
CA ALA A 15 -23.54 -0.57 -7.27
C ALA A 15 -22.05 -0.47 -7.67
N THR A 16 -21.65 -1.18 -8.73
CA THR A 16 -20.28 -1.25 -9.24
C THR A 16 -19.70 0.13 -9.54
N LYS A 17 -20.51 1.08 -10.02
CA LYS A 17 -20.07 2.47 -10.28
C LYS A 17 -19.57 3.18 -9.03
N GLY A 18 -20.18 2.90 -7.87
CA GLY A 18 -19.71 3.41 -6.58
C GLY A 18 -18.38 2.77 -6.18
N HIS A 19 -18.29 1.44 -6.26
CA HIS A 19 -17.07 0.69 -5.91
C HIS A 19 -15.87 1.11 -6.77
N THR A 20 -16.05 1.33 -8.07
CA THR A 20 -14.97 1.76 -8.97
C THR A 20 -14.44 3.15 -8.64
N ASP A 21 -15.30 4.00 -8.11
CA ASP A 21 -15.01 5.40 -7.78
C ASP A 21 -14.22 5.49 -6.47
N THR A 22 -14.68 4.79 -5.44
CA THR A 22 -14.13 4.90 -4.08
C THR A 22 -13.04 3.87 -3.75
N ARG A 23 -12.76 2.90 -4.65
CA ARG A 23 -11.73 1.88 -4.37
C ARG A 23 -10.37 2.54 -4.08
N PRO A 24 -9.63 2.09 -3.05
CA PRO A 24 -8.30 2.60 -2.76
C PRO A 24 -7.34 2.41 -3.94
N LYS A 25 -6.60 3.47 -4.29
CA LYS A 25 -5.62 3.47 -5.38
C LYS A 25 -4.36 4.23 -4.94
N LYS A 26 -3.19 3.77 -5.38
CA LYS A 26 -1.95 4.55 -5.28
C LYS A 26 -1.92 5.58 -6.41
N HIS A 27 -2.21 6.83 -6.11
CA HIS A 27 -2.23 7.91 -7.11
C HIS A 27 -0.82 8.45 -7.41
N ARG A 28 0.03 8.52 -6.39
CA ARG A 28 1.36 9.14 -6.50
C ARG A 28 2.36 8.21 -7.19
N PRO A 29 3.15 8.70 -8.18
CA PRO A 29 4.19 7.90 -8.83
C PRO A 29 5.25 7.38 -7.85
N SER A 30 5.64 8.18 -6.86
CA SER A 30 6.59 7.77 -5.81
C SER A 30 6.10 6.55 -5.03
N ASP A 31 4.80 6.46 -4.74
CA ASP A 31 4.20 5.34 -4.00
C ASP A 31 4.02 4.09 -4.88
N ARG A 32 3.86 4.28 -6.19
CA ARG A 32 3.79 3.20 -7.17
C ARG A 32 5.16 2.60 -7.48
N ASN A 33 6.19 3.45 -7.54
CA ASN A 33 7.54 3.07 -7.94
C ASN A 33 8.44 2.70 -6.75
N ARG A 34 7.88 2.51 -5.54
CA ARG A 34 8.66 2.03 -4.40
C ARG A 34 9.20 0.63 -4.72
N LYS A 35 10.51 0.46 -4.59
CA LYS A 35 11.20 -0.82 -4.66
C LYS A 35 11.47 -1.35 -3.25
N ALA A 36 11.70 -2.65 -3.13
CA ALA A 36 12.23 -3.21 -1.89
C ALA A 36 13.60 -2.59 -1.59
N VAL A 37 13.92 -2.42 -0.30
CA VAL A 37 15.23 -1.94 0.13
C VAL A 37 16.25 -3.05 -0.08
N GLU A 38 17.31 -2.77 -0.81
CA GLU A 38 18.44 -3.68 -0.99
C GLU A 38 19.43 -3.47 0.16
N TYR A 39 19.63 -4.50 0.97
CA TYR A 39 20.61 -4.52 2.05
C TYR A 39 21.91 -5.16 1.58
N PRO A 40 23.07 -4.77 2.14
CA PRO A 40 24.33 -5.45 1.87
C PRO A 40 24.25 -6.92 2.28
N THR A 41 24.78 -7.80 1.45
CA THR A 41 24.88 -9.23 1.76
C THR A 41 25.90 -9.45 2.87
N VAL A 42 25.48 -10.11 3.94
CA VAL A 42 26.40 -10.60 4.98
C VAL A 42 27.02 -11.88 4.48
N ASP A 43 28.36 -11.98 4.53
CA ASP A 43 29.07 -13.20 4.18
C ASP A 43 28.69 -14.33 5.16
N PRO A 44 28.13 -15.46 4.67
CA PRO A 44 27.75 -16.58 5.54
C PRO A 44 28.93 -17.19 6.30
N ALA A 45 30.18 -16.99 5.86
CA ALA A 45 31.37 -17.47 6.57
C ALA A 45 31.62 -16.72 7.89
N THR A 46 31.10 -15.50 8.03
CA THR A 46 31.25 -14.69 9.26
C THR A 46 30.13 -14.98 10.26
N ALA A 47 29.03 -15.60 9.81
CA ALA A 47 27.92 -15.96 10.66
C ALA A 47 28.28 -17.20 11.50
N PRO A 48 28.17 -17.16 12.84
CA PRO A 48 28.43 -18.33 13.67
C PRO A 48 27.40 -19.44 13.38
N ALA A 49 27.83 -20.69 13.49
CA ALA A 49 26.93 -21.83 13.39
C ALA A 49 25.83 -21.74 14.47
N VAL A 50 24.57 -21.83 14.06
CA VAL A 50 23.41 -21.78 14.97
C VAL A 50 23.42 -22.95 15.96
N MET A 51 24.05 -24.07 15.59
CA MET A 51 24.21 -25.22 16.47
C MET A 51 25.46 -26.00 16.07
N THR A 52 26.32 -26.31 17.04
CA THR A 52 27.50 -27.17 16.88
C THR A 52 27.29 -28.45 17.68
N VAL A 53 27.30 -29.60 17.00
CA VAL A 53 27.25 -30.91 17.67
C VAL A 53 28.68 -31.35 17.97
N VAL A 54 29.05 -31.35 19.25
CA VAL A 54 30.35 -31.87 19.69
C VAL A 54 30.17 -33.35 20.03
N SER A 55 30.79 -34.23 19.24
CA SER A 55 30.91 -35.66 19.56
C SER A 55 32.17 -35.90 20.40
N LYS A 56 32.10 -36.81 21.37
CA LYS A 56 33.20 -37.13 22.31
C LYS A 56 34.07 -38.25 21.77
#